data_AF-A0AAV4LAS2-F1
#
_entry.id   AF-A0AAV4LAS2-F1
#
_cell.length_a   1.000
_cell.length_b   1.000
_cell.length_c   1.000
_cell.angle_alpha   90.00
_cell.angle_beta   90.00
_cell.angle_gamma   90.00
#
_symmetry.space_group_name_H-M   'P 1'
#
loop_
_entity.id
_entity.type
_entity.pdbx_description
1 polymer ?
#
loop_
_entity_poly.entity_id
_entity_poly.type
_entity_poly.pdbx_seq_one_letter_code
_entity_poly.pdbx_strand_id
1 'polypeptide(L)'
;MEELMRNVFLYLSKNQGLNHAAKKWGLRFGASRFVAGMTIPDAIRAVNDLNRKGIVATLDHLGEFVTSREEANESADYCIRTLDAIADAGVKSNLSLKLTQLGLDIDKNLCMRNMRRILDVAQSHDNFVRIDMEDYAHNEVTISIFKELRREYGKHVGLVLQAYLYKTEKDIDDLHEFRPNLRLVKGAYKEPKEVAFPLKTDVDKNFIKIIEKHLLLGNYAAVATHDEAVIQHVKAFTEKHNIPRSQFEFQMLYGIRTGLQEQLAKEGYTMRVYVPYGNDWYGYFMRRLAERPANVAFVIKSMFKN
;
A
#
# COMPACT_ATOMS: atom_id res chain seq x y z
N MET A 1 26.93 6.76 6.82
CA MET A 1 26.01 7.56 7.68
C MET A 1 24.55 7.23 7.37
N GLU A 2 24.13 7.19 6.09
CA GLU A 2 22.77 6.82 5.68
C GLU A 2 22.34 5.42 6.15
N GLU A 3 23.19 4.41 6.01
CA GLU A 3 22.83 3.03 6.38
C GLU A 3 22.68 2.84 7.90
N LEU A 4 23.53 3.50 8.69
CA LEU A 4 23.43 3.51 10.16
C LEU A 4 22.12 4.18 10.61
N MET A 5 21.77 5.32 10.02
CA MET A 5 20.54 6.06 10.31
C MET A 5 19.30 5.26 9.90
N ARG A 6 19.31 4.63 8.73
CA ARG A 6 18.26 3.73 8.26
C ARG A 6 18.03 2.59 9.26
N ASN A 7 19.11 1.93 9.71
CA ASN A 7 19.02 0.82 10.65
C ASN A 7 18.46 1.27 12.01
N VAL A 8 18.81 2.46 12.50
CA VAL A 8 18.24 3.04 13.72
C VAL A 8 16.74 3.27 13.58
N PHE A 9 16.28 3.91 12.51
CA PHE A 9 14.84 4.14 12.30
C PHE A 9 14.06 2.82 12.12
N LEU A 10 14.64 1.85 11.41
CA LEU A 10 14.03 0.51 11.29
C LEU A 10 13.95 -0.20 12.64
N TYR A 11 14.97 -0.08 13.49
CA TYR A 11 14.93 -0.61 14.85
C TYR A 11 13.84 0.05 15.69
N LEU A 12 13.76 1.39 15.67
CA LEU A 12 12.73 2.15 16.39
C LEU A 12 11.32 1.80 15.90
N SER A 13 11.15 1.51 14.61
CA SER A 13 9.84 1.16 14.03
C SER A 13 9.26 -0.15 14.57
N LYS A 14 10.08 -1.02 15.18
CA LYS A 14 9.67 -2.31 15.75
C LYS A 14 9.42 -2.25 17.26
N ASN A 15 9.64 -1.10 17.91
CA ASN A 15 9.57 -0.97 19.36
C ASN A 15 8.12 -0.73 19.83
N GLN A 16 7.50 -1.75 20.41
CA GLN A 16 6.12 -1.69 20.90
C GLN A 16 5.91 -0.67 22.02
N GLY A 17 6.90 -0.49 22.92
CA GLY A 17 6.82 0.50 24.00
C GLY A 17 6.79 1.94 23.48
N LEU A 18 7.62 2.25 22.47
CA LEU A 18 7.63 3.55 21.82
C LEU A 18 6.37 3.79 20.99
N ASN A 19 5.87 2.76 20.27
CA ASN A 19 4.58 2.81 19.59
C ASN A 19 3.45 3.19 20.57
N HIS A 20 3.39 2.51 21.72
CA HIS A 20 2.36 2.77 22.73
C HIS A 20 2.47 4.17 23.35
N ALA A 21 3.68 4.65 23.62
CA ALA A 21 3.90 6.01 24.12
C ALA A 21 3.52 7.08 23.09
N ALA A 22 3.85 6.85 21.81
CA ALA A 22 3.58 7.78 20.72
C ALA A 22 2.07 7.99 20.47
N LYS A 23 1.21 7.00 20.76
CA LYS A 23 -0.26 7.16 20.71
C LYS A 23 -0.74 8.36 21.51
N LYS A 24 -0.13 8.62 22.68
CA LYS A 24 -0.49 9.73 23.58
C LYS A 24 -0.04 11.10 23.08
N TRP A 25 0.91 11.14 22.15
CA TRP A 25 1.46 12.40 21.62
C TRP A 25 0.75 12.90 20.36
N GLY A 26 -0.09 12.07 19.75
CA GLY A 26 -0.76 12.39 18.47
C GLY A 26 0.23 12.61 17.32
N LEU A 27 -0.23 13.15 16.19
CA LEU A 27 0.60 13.37 14.99
C LEU A 27 1.57 14.56 15.09
N ARG A 28 2.37 14.61 16.16
CA ARG A 28 3.44 15.60 16.37
C ARG A 28 4.69 15.27 15.53
N PHE A 29 5.65 16.19 15.52
CA PHE A 29 6.96 16.02 14.85
C PHE A 29 6.88 15.75 13.34
N GLY A 30 5.89 16.31 12.66
CA GLY A 30 5.74 16.20 11.20
C GLY A 30 5.05 14.90 10.71
N ALA A 31 4.54 14.06 11.62
CA ALA A 31 3.82 12.84 11.25
C ALA A 31 2.55 13.11 10.43
N SER A 32 1.87 14.24 10.65
CA SER A 32 0.69 14.69 9.89
C SER A 32 0.93 14.88 8.39
N ARG A 33 2.20 14.97 7.97
CA ARG A 33 2.56 14.97 6.54
C ARG A 33 2.33 13.62 5.89
N PHE A 34 2.56 12.53 6.63
CA PHE A 34 2.59 11.17 6.09
C PHE A 34 1.40 10.31 6.52
N VAL A 35 0.63 10.78 7.49
CA VAL A 35 -0.55 10.12 8.05
C VAL A 35 -1.69 11.12 8.09
N ALA A 36 -2.85 10.76 7.52
CA ALA A 36 -3.98 11.68 7.35
C ALA A 36 -4.64 12.11 8.66
N GLY A 37 -4.51 11.30 9.70
CA GLY A 37 -5.13 11.52 10.99
C GLY A 37 -5.21 10.25 11.80
N MET A 38 -5.93 10.32 12.92
CA MET A 38 -6.10 9.20 13.85
C MET A 38 -7.47 8.54 13.70
N THR A 39 -8.41 9.20 13.01
CA THR A 39 -9.81 8.76 12.90
C THR A 39 -10.25 8.64 11.43
N ILE A 40 -11.33 7.87 11.19
CA ILE A 40 -11.94 7.75 9.86
C ILE A 40 -12.36 9.13 9.31
N PRO A 41 -13.02 10.03 10.07
CA PRO A 41 -13.31 11.39 9.59
C PRO A 41 -12.08 12.17 9.13
N ASP A 42 -10.93 12.03 9.79
CA ASP A 42 -9.69 12.68 9.34
C ASP A 42 -9.23 12.12 7.99
N ALA A 43 -9.27 10.81 7.84
CA ALA A 43 -8.94 10.11 6.62
C ALA A 43 -9.84 10.55 5.45
N ILE A 44 -11.16 10.63 5.67
CA ILE A 44 -12.13 11.09 4.68
C ILE A 44 -11.87 12.54 4.27
N ARG A 45 -11.53 13.45 5.21
CA ARG A 45 -11.16 14.83 4.86
C ARG A 45 -9.92 14.87 3.97
N ALA A 46 -8.87 14.11 4.32
CA ALA A 46 -7.66 14.04 3.50
C ALA A 46 -7.92 13.47 2.09
N VAL A 47 -8.77 12.45 1.97
CA VAL A 47 -9.18 11.91 0.66
C VAL A 47 -9.95 12.96 -0.14
N ASN A 48 -10.88 13.67 0.48
CA ASN A 48 -11.65 14.72 -0.20
C ASN A 48 -10.71 15.81 -0.74
N ASP A 49 -9.70 16.22 0.03
CA ASP A 49 -8.69 17.19 -0.40
C ASP A 49 -7.88 16.71 -1.62
N LEU A 50 -7.55 15.41 -1.67
CA LEU A 50 -6.92 14.80 -2.84
C LEU A 50 -7.87 14.74 -4.04
N ASN A 51 -9.13 14.35 -3.82
CA ASN A 51 -10.13 14.23 -4.88
C ASN A 51 -10.41 15.58 -5.56
N ARG A 52 -10.42 16.70 -4.82
CA ARG A 52 -10.52 18.05 -5.39
C ARG A 52 -9.37 18.41 -6.33
N LYS A 53 -8.25 17.70 -6.24
CA LYS A 53 -7.08 17.84 -7.12
C LYS A 53 -7.04 16.81 -8.26
N GLY A 54 -8.11 16.03 -8.44
CA GLY A 54 -8.17 14.95 -9.43
C GLY A 54 -7.39 13.69 -9.04
N ILE A 55 -6.98 13.57 -7.78
CA ILE A 55 -6.22 12.43 -7.25
C ILE A 55 -7.17 11.51 -6.49
N VAL A 56 -7.16 10.21 -6.80
CA VAL A 56 -7.93 9.20 -6.05
C VAL A 56 -7.08 8.63 -4.90
N ALA A 57 -7.69 7.91 -3.97
CA ALA A 57 -6.97 7.39 -2.80
C ALA A 57 -7.14 5.89 -2.58
N THR A 58 -6.31 5.35 -1.70
CA THR A 58 -6.59 4.11 -0.97
C THR A 58 -6.32 4.38 0.50
N LEU A 59 -7.31 4.13 1.34
CA LEU A 59 -7.17 4.21 2.78
C LEU A 59 -6.52 2.93 3.31
N ASP A 60 -5.69 3.08 4.33
CA ASP A 60 -5.05 1.98 5.07
C ASP A 60 -5.16 2.29 6.56
N HIS A 61 -5.89 1.45 7.29
CA HIS A 61 -5.96 1.57 8.73
C HIS A 61 -4.68 1.00 9.34
N LEU A 62 -3.95 1.85 10.07
CA LEU A 62 -2.76 1.43 10.79
C LEU A 62 -3.18 0.69 12.05
N GLY A 63 -3.13 -0.63 11.98
CA GLY A 63 -3.05 -1.54 13.12
C GLY A 63 -1.79 -2.38 12.98
N GLU A 64 -0.89 -2.32 13.95
CA GLU A 64 0.26 -3.23 14.02
C GLU A 64 0.08 -4.20 15.19
N PHE A 65 0.61 -5.42 15.07
CA PHE A 65 0.68 -6.41 16.15
C PHE A 65 -0.67 -6.96 16.64
N VAL A 66 -1.53 -7.40 15.71
CA VAL A 66 -2.73 -8.18 16.07
C VAL A 66 -2.28 -9.56 16.57
N THR A 67 -2.59 -9.87 17.83
CA THR A 67 -2.15 -11.12 18.48
C THR A 67 -3.30 -11.94 19.04
N SER A 68 -4.53 -11.40 19.03
CA SER A 68 -5.74 -12.07 19.50
C SER A 68 -6.84 -12.12 18.44
N ARG A 69 -7.80 -13.04 18.61
CA ARG A 69 -8.93 -13.19 17.69
C ARG A 69 -9.83 -11.96 17.73
N GLU A 70 -9.94 -11.36 18.91
CA GLU A 70 -10.71 -10.16 19.21
C GLU A 70 -10.13 -8.97 18.45
N GLU A 71 -8.82 -8.71 18.56
CA GLU A 71 -8.13 -7.64 17.83
C GLU A 71 -8.25 -7.82 16.30
N ALA A 72 -8.22 -9.06 15.81
CA ALA A 72 -8.40 -9.36 14.39
C ALA A 72 -9.81 -9.03 13.90
N ASN A 73 -10.83 -9.34 14.71
CA ASN A 73 -12.22 -8.99 14.41
C ASN A 73 -12.44 -7.49 14.46
N GLU A 74 -11.88 -6.79 15.46
CA GLU A 74 -11.95 -5.33 15.56
C GLU A 74 -11.28 -4.66 14.35
N SER A 75 -10.14 -5.19 13.90
CA SER A 75 -9.45 -4.69 12.71
C SER A 75 -10.30 -4.85 11.44
N ALA A 76 -11.03 -5.96 11.32
CA ALA A 76 -12.00 -6.16 10.25
C ALA A 76 -13.19 -5.19 10.34
N ASP A 77 -13.70 -4.93 11.54
CA ASP A 77 -14.79 -3.96 11.78
C ASP A 77 -14.37 -2.55 11.41
N TYR A 78 -13.12 -2.16 11.68
CA TYR A 78 -12.56 -0.89 11.23
C TYR A 78 -12.50 -0.80 9.69
N CYS A 79 -12.10 -1.88 9.01
CA CYS A 79 -12.10 -1.95 7.55
C CYS A 79 -13.51 -1.74 6.99
N ILE A 80 -14.53 -2.41 7.56
CA ILE A 80 -15.94 -2.27 7.19
C ILE A 80 -16.42 -0.83 7.37
N ARG A 81 -16.21 -0.26 8.57
CA ARG A 81 -16.58 1.15 8.86
C ARG A 81 -15.89 2.15 7.94
N THR A 82 -14.69 1.82 7.47
CA THR A 82 -13.97 2.65 6.49
C THR A 82 -14.64 2.61 5.12
N LEU A 83 -15.05 1.43 4.66
CA LEU A 83 -15.77 1.26 3.40
C LEU A 83 -17.11 2.00 3.42
N ASP A 84 -17.87 1.86 4.51
CA ASP A 84 -19.12 2.60 4.71
C ASP A 84 -18.87 4.12 4.67
N ALA A 85 -17.88 4.62 5.42
CA ALA A 85 -17.57 6.04 5.43
C ALA A 85 -17.09 6.59 4.07
N ILE A 86 -16.39 5.77 3.26
CA ILE A 86 -16.03 6.14 1.89
C ILE A 86 -17.30 6.31 1.04
N ALA A 87 -18.23 5.36 1.13
CA ALA A 87 -19.48 5.37 0.39
C ALA A 87 -20.38 6.55 0.82
N ASP A 88 -20.60 6.72 2.12
CA ASP A 88 -21.42 7.79 2.70
C ASP A 88 -20.91 9.19 2.32
N ALA A 89 -19.58 9.38 2.32
CA ALA A 89 -18.98 10.64 1.94
C ALA A 89 -18.88 10.86 0.42
N GLY A 90 -19.14 9.83 -0.39
CA GLY A 90 -19.01 9.89 -1.84
C GLY A 90 -17.59 10.17 -2.34
N VAL A 91 -16.57 9.86 -1.52
CA VAL A 91 -15.16 10.13 -1.88
C VAL A 91 -14.59 9.01 -2.75
N LYS A 92 -13.68 9.36 -3.67
CA LYS A 92 -12.99 8.41 -4.55
C LYS A 92 -11.81 7.77 -3.82
N SER A 93 -12.09 6.72 -3.06
CA SER A 93 -11.09 5.91 -2.40
C SER A 93 -11.44 4.43 -2.39
N ASN A 94 -10.39 3.62 -2.32
CA ASN A 94 -10.45 2.19 -2.11
C ASN A 94 -9.89 1.87 -0.70
N LEU A 95 -9.80 0.60 -0.34
CA LEU A 95 -9.18 0.13 0.90
C LEU A 95 -7.95 -0.73 0.62
N SER A 96 -6.87 -0.56 1.38
CA SER A 96 -5.77 -1.52 1.49
C SER A 96 -5.74 -2.11 2.90
N LEU A 97 -5.34 -3.37 3.02
CA LEU A 97 -5.24 -4.07 4.31
C LEU A 97 -4.13 -5.11 4.27
N LYS A 98 -3.74 -5.62 5.44
CA LYS A 98 -2.77 -6.72 5.61
C LYS A 98 -3.46 -7.92 6.25
N LEU A 99 -3.12 -9.12 5.82
CA LEU A 99 -3.81 -10.32 6.29
C LEU A 99 -3.44 -10.67 7.73
N THR A 100 -2.22 -10.35 8.16
CA THR A 100 -1.81 -10.51 9.58
C THR A 100 -2.71 -9.71 10.53
N GLN A 101 -3.13 -8.50 10.13
CA GLN A 101 -4.11 -7.70 10.91
C GLN A 101 -5.48 -8.36 11.02
N LEU A 102 -5.81 -9.30 10.12
CA LEU A 102 -7.07 -10.02 10.11
C LEU A 102 -6.97 -11.40 10.76
N GLY A 103 -5.82 -11.70 11.37
CA GLY A 103 -5.58 -12.93 12.13
C GLY A 103 -4.93 -14.05 11.32
N LEU A 104 -4.21 -13.75 10.23
CA LEU A 104 -3.50 -14.77 9.44
C LEU A 104 -2.54 -15.61 10.31
N ASP A 105 -1.80 -14.97 11.22
CA ASP A 105 -0.86 -15.63 12.13
C ASP A 105 -1.53 -16.38 13.29
N ILE A 106 -2.84 -16.21 13.45
CA ILE A 106 -3.62 -16.80 14.54
C ILE A 106 -4.38 -18.02 14.02
N ASP A 107 -5.16 -17.83 12.97
CA ASP A 107 -5.99 -18.85 12.34
C ASP A 107 -6.36 -18.40 10.92
N LYS A 108 -5.89 -19.13 9.91
CA LYS A 108 -6.23 -18.88 8.50
C LYS A 108 -7.74 -18.79 8.27
N ASN A 109 -8.55 -19.60 8.98
CA ASN A 109 -10.01 -19.56 8.85
C ASN A 109 -10.61 -18.27 9.43
N LEU A 110 -10.02 -17.73 10.49
CA LEU A 110 -10.40 -16.42 11.02
C LEU A 110 -10.11 -15.32 10.00
N CYS A 111 -8.89 -15.31 9.44
CA CYS A 111 -8.50 -14.38 8.38
C CYS A 111 -9.46 -14.45 7.18
N MET A 112 -9.80 -15.66 6.71
CA MET A 112 -10.75 -15.84 5.60
C MET A 112 -12.15 -15.33 5.95
N ARG A 113 -12.67 -15.62 7.15
CA ARG A 113 -13.97 -15.08 7.59
C ARG A 113 -13.95 -13.55 7.63
N ASN A 114 -12.91 -12.94 8.17
CA ASN A 114 -12.77 -11.49 8.22
C ASN A 114 -12.65 -10.86 6.83
N MET A 115 -11.87 -11.47 5.94
CA MET A 115 -11.80 -11.02 4.54
C MET A 115 -13.15 -11.08 3.83
N ARG A 116 -13.93 -12.16 4.00
CA ARG A 116 -15.27 -12.27 3.42
C ARG A 116 -16.20 -11.17 3.92
N ARG A 117 -16.24 -10.94 5.24
CA ARG A 117 -17.03 -9.85 5.85
C ARG A 117 -16.70 -8.47 5.25
N ILE A 118 -15.41 -8.19 5.03
CA ILE A 118 -14.96 -6.92 4.43
C ILE A 118 -15.34 -6.85 2.95
N LEU A 119 -15.16 -7.94 2.20
CA LEU A 119 -15.42 -7.98 0.76
C LEU A 119 -16.91 -7.98 0.43
N ASP A 120 -17.77 -8.52 1.30
CA ASP A 120 -19.23 -8.42 1.18
C ASP A 120 -19.66 -6.93 1.17
N VAL A 121 -19.11 -6.13 2.09
CA VAL A 121 -19.36 -4.68 2.18
C VAL A 121 -18.71 -3.92 1.01
N ALA A 122 -17.49 -4.32 0.61
CA ALA A 122 -16.86 -3.71 -0.56
C ALA A 122 -17.71 -3.96 -1.83
N GLN A 123 -18.26 -5.15 -2.00
CA GLN A 123 -19.13 -5.48 -3.12
C GLN A 123 -20.46 -4.71 -3.08
N SER A 124 -21.09 -4.56 -1.90
CA SER A 124 -22.34 -3.80 -1.78
C SER A 124 -22.19 -2.33 -2.17
N HIS A 125 -21.02 -1.76 -1.96
CA HIS A 125 -20.68 -0.37 -2.33
C HIS A 125 -20.00 -0.23 -3.70
N ASP A 126 -19.90 -1.31 -4.48
CA ASP A 126 -19.08 -1.41 -5.72
C ASP A 126 -17.63 -0.89 -5.55
N ASN A 127 -17.05 -1.08 -4.36
CA ASN A 127 -15.71 -0.67 -4.01
C ASN A 127 -14.70 -1.83 -4.17
N PHE A 128 -13.44 -1.55 -3.89
CA PHE A 128 -12.30 -2.43 -4.11
C PHE A 128 -11.39 -2.49 -2.89
N VAL A 129 -10.91 -3.70 -2.60
CA VAL A 129 -9.97 -3.99 -1.52
C VAL A 129 -8.67 -4.54 -2.09
N ARG A 130 -7.56 -3.92 -1.69
CA ARG A 130 -6.20 -4.41 -1.95
C ARG A 130 -5.70 -5.23 -0.76
N ILE A 131 -5.29 -6.46 -1.02
CA ILE A 131 -4.47 -7.24 -0.09
C ILE A 131 -3.02 -6.81 -0.29
N ASP A 132 -2.46 -6.13 0.71
CA ASP A 132 -1.04 -5.78 0.75
C ASP A 132 -0.19 -7.04 0.96
N MET A 133 0.95 -7.07 0.29
CA MET A 133 1.92 -8.16 0.43
C MET A 133 2.91 -7.82 1.54
N GLU A 134 3.00 -8.74 2.49
CA GLU A 134 3.86 -8.64 3.66
C GLU A 134 5.24 -9.25 3.37
N ASP A 135 5.95 -9.75 4.37
CA ASP A 135 7.25 -10.41 4.15
C ASP A 135 7.12 -11.75 3.39
N TYR A 136 8.26 -12.30 3.01
CA TYR A 136 8.34 -13.52 2.21
C TYR A 136 7.64 -14.73 2.87
N ALA A 137 7.65 -14.85 4.20
CA ALA A 137 7.02 -15.98 4.89
C ALA A 137 5.50 -16.01 4.70
N HIS A 138 4.89 -14.85 4.46
CA HIS A 138 3.46 -14.69 4.22
C HIS A 138 3.09 -14.74 2.73
N ASN A 139 4.06 -14.75 1.82
CA ASN A 139 3.82 -14.55 0.39
C ASN A 139 2.92 -15.63 -0.23
N GLU A 140 3.28 -16.90 -0.07
CA GLU A 140 2.55 -18.03 -0.66
C GLU A 140 1.14 -18.17 -0.09
N VAL A 141 0.98 -18.04 1.23
CA VAL A 141 -0.34 -18.13 1.86
C VAL A 141 -1.24 -16.95 1.45
N THR A 142 -0.68 -15.75 1.28
CA THR A 142 -1.40 -14.57 0.78
C THR A 142 -1.86 -14.78 -0.67
N ILE A 143 -1.01 -15.31 -1.54
CA ILE A 143 -1.37 -15.65 -2.93
C ILE A 143 -2.49 -16.70 -2.95
N SER A 144 -2.41 -17.73 -2.11
CA SER A 144 -3.45 -18.76 -1.99
C SER A 144 -4.80 -18.16 -1.56
N ILE A 145 -4.80 -17.32 -0.54
CA ILE A 145 -6.00 -16.60 -0.06
C ILE A 145 -6.57 -15.70 -1.16
N PHE A 146 -5.72 -14.93 -1.84
CA PHE A 146 -6.14 -14.09 -2.95
C PHE A 146 -6.83 -14.90 -4.05
N LYS A 147 -6.28 -16.06 -4.46
CA LYS A 147 -6.88 -16.90 -5.51
C LYS A 147 -8.28 -17.38 -5.12
N GLU A 148 -8.50 -17.73 -3.85
CA GLU A 148 -9.82 -18.12 -3.34
C GLU A 148 -10.80 -16.94 -3.38
N LEU A 149 -10.43 -15.82 -2.75
CA LEU A 149 -11.27 -14.62 -2.70
C LEU A 149 -11.53 -14.01 -4.08
N ARG A 150 -10.58 -14.11 -5.02
CA ARG A 150 -10.75 -13.62 -6.39
C ARG A 150 -11.79 -14.42 -7.18
N ARG A 151 -11.93 -15.72 -6.91
CA ARG A 151 -13.00 -16.54 -7.52
C ARG A 151 -14.36 -16.18 -6.95
N GLU A 152 -14.44 -15.84 -5.65
CA GLU A 152 -15.68 -15.48 -4.98
C GLU A 152 -16.14 -14.04 -5.29
N TYR A 153 -15.22 -13.08 -5.26
CA TYR A 153 -15.52 -11.64 -5.30
C TYR A 153 -15.08 -10.94 -6.60
N GLY A 154 -14.43 -11.64 -7.52
CA GLY A 154 -14.09 -11.12 -8.84
C GLY A 154 -13.33 -9.78 -8.80
N LYS A 155 -13.92 -8.73 -9.38
CA LYS A 155 -13.27 -7.42 -9.54
C LYS A 155 -12.99 -6.67 -8.24
N HIS A 156 -13.64 -7.03 -7.13
CA HIS A 156 -13.59 -6.28 -5.86
C HIS A 156 -12.33 -6.53 -5.03
N VAL A 157 -11.48 -7.48 -5.43
CA VAL A 157 -10.23 -7.79 -4.73
C VAL A 157 -9.04 -7.78 -5.68
N GLY A 158 -7.91 -7.28 -5.20
CA GLY A 158 -6.62 -7.38 -5.88
C GLY A 158 -5.47 -7.62 -4.90
N LEU A 159 -4.29 -7.86 -5.47
CA LEU A 159 -3.10 -8.29 -4.74
C LEU A 159 -1.92 -7.34 -4.98
N VAL A 160 -0.97 -7.28 -4.06
CA VAL A 160 0.35 -6.65 -4.28
C VAL A 160 1.38 -7.73 -4.64
N LEU A 161 2.28 -7.45 -5.59
CA LEU A 161 3.48 -8.26 -5.83
C LEU A 161 4.75 -7.41 -5.78
N GLN A 162 5.87 -8.03 -5.37
CA GLN A 162 7.10 -7.34 -5.02
C GLN A 162 8.25 -7.72 -5.97
N ALA A 163 8.83 -6.75 -6.67
CA ALA A 163 9.84 -6.97 -7.68
C ALA A 163 11.17 -7.53 -7.14
N TYR A 164 11.46 -7.35 -5.84
CA TYR A 164 12.68 -7.86 -5.24
C TYR A 164 12.74 -9.39 -5.11
N LEU A 165 11.63 -10.13 -5.24
CA LEU A 165 11.65 -11.60 -5.12
C LEU A 165 11.95 -12.22 -6.48
N TYR A 166 12.78 -13.26 -6.49
CA TYR A 166 13.10 -13.98 -7.71
C TYR A 166 11.86 -14.60 -8.37
N LYS A 167 10.89 -15.04 -7.56
CA LYS A 167 9.69 -15.76 -8.00
C LYS A 167 8.60 -14.88 -8.62
N THR A 168 8.63 -13.56 -8.43
CA THR A 168 7.51 -12.68 -8.77
C THR A 168 7.10 -12.72 -10.24
N GLU A 169 8.07 -12.91 -11.15
CA GLU A 169 7.74 -13.06 -12.57
C GLU A 169 6.88 -14.30 -12.84
N LYS A 170 7.20 -15.42 -12.17
CA LYS A 170 6.43 -16.65 -12.26
C LYS A 170 5.05 -16.47 -11.62
N ASP A 171 4.97 -15.74 -10.50
CA ASP A 171 3.69 -15.46 -9.85
C ASP A 171 2.74 -14.67 -10.76
N ILE A 172 3.26 -13.78 -11.60
CA ILE A 172 2.46 -13.07 -12.61
C ILE A 172 1.91 -14.04 -13.67
N ASP A 173 2.73 -14.99 -14.14
CA ASP A 173 2.28 -16.01 -15.09
C ASP A 173 1.18 -16.88 -14.47
N ASP A 174 1.43 -17.40 -13.26
CA ASP A 174 0.51 -18.28 -12.54
C ASP A 174 -0.80 -17.58 -12.18
N LEU A 175 -0.76 -16.26 -11.95
CA LEU A 175 -1.94 -15.48 -11.62
C LEU A 175 -2.70 -14.98 -12.85
N HIS A 176 -2.14 -15.08 -14.07
CA HIS A 176 -2.76 -14.52 -15.27
C HIS A 176 -4.18 -15.06 -15.52
N GLU A 177 -4.45 -16.34 -15.24
CA GLU A 177 -5.78 -16.96 -15.39
C GLU A 177 -6.89 -16.23 -14.61
N PHE A 178 -6.53 -15.53 -13.52
CA PHE A 178 -7.46 -14.79 -12.66
C PHE A 178 -7.73 -13.34 -13.13
N ARG A 179 -7.06 -12.92 -14.22
CA ARG A 179 -7.02 -11.54 -14.74
C ARG A 179 -6.82 -10.49 -13.64
N PRO A 180 -5.81 -10.65 -12.77
CA PRO A 180 -5.76 -9.98 -11.49
C PRO A 180 -5.52 -8.48 -11.68
N ASN A 181 -6.18 -7.68 -10.85
CA ASN A 181 -5.74 -6.32 -10.62
C ASN A 181 -4.52 -6.39 -9.68
N LEU A 182 -3.33 -6.02 -10.13
CA LEU A 182 -2.10 -6.09 -9.33
C LEU A 182 -1.52 -4.72 -9.05
N ARG A 183 -1.13 -4.48 -7.80
CA ARG A 183 -0.22 -3.39 -7.44
C ARG A 183 1.20 -3.94 -7.45
N LEU A 184 2.05 -3.35 -8.27
CA LEU A 184 3.46 -3.74 -8.40
C LEU A 184 4.31 -2.77 -7.60
N VAL A 185 5.13 -3.30 -6.69
CA VAL A 185 6.05 -2.53 -5.84
C VAL A 185 7.46 -3.10 -5.95
N LYS A 186 8.49 -2.35 -5.51
CA LYS A 186 9.85 -2.90 -5.39
C LYS A 186 9.95 -3.97 -4.28
N GLY A 187 9.31 -3.72 -3.14
CA GLY A 187 9.42 -4.52 -1.92
C GLY A 187 9.86 -3.63 -0.75
N ALA A 188 9.37 -3.92 0.45
CA ALA A 188 9.57 -3.06 1.64
C ALA A 188 10.24 -3.78 2.82
N TYR A 189 10.34 -5.10 2.78
CA TYR A 189 10.89 -5.92 3.86
C TYR A 189 12.38 -6.20 3.62
N LYS A 190 13.08 -6.64 4.66
CA LYS A 190 14.47 -7.07 4.54
C LYS A 190 14.49 -8.59 4.40
N GLU A 191 14.59 -9.04 3.15
CA GLU A 191 14.59 -10.45 2.81
C GLU A 191 16.02 -11.00 2.64
N PRO A 192 16.21 -12.31 2.89
CA PRO A 192 17.49 -12.96 2.69
C PRO A 192 17.80 -13.13 1.18
N LYS A 193 19.09 -13.17 0.83
CA LYS A 193 19.56 -13.19 -0.58
C LYS A 193 19.13 -14.46 -1.35
N GLU A 194 18.73 -15.49 -0.61
CA GLU A 194 18.24 -16.77 -1.09
C GLU A 194 16.88 -16.63 -1.79
N VAL A 195 16.10 -15.60 -1.44
CA VAL A 195 14.74 -15.39 -1.98
C VAL A 195 14.57 -14.06 -2.70
N ALA A 196 15.46 -13.09 -2.43
CA ALA A 196 15.38 -11.74 -2.97
C ALA A 196 16.69 -11.24 -3.58
N PHE A 197 16.59 -10.44 -4.63
CA PHE A 197 17.71 -9.75 -5.27
C PHE A 197 18.43 -8.85 -4.25
N PRO A 198 19.73 -9.08 -3.97
CA PRO A 198 20.47 -8.27 -3.01
C PRO A 198 20.83 -6.88 -3.57
N LEU A 199 20.96 -6.76 -4.89
CA LEU A 199 21.35 -5.53 -5.56
C LEU A 199 20.12 -4.74 -6.01
N LYS A 200 20.08 -3.46 -5.64
CA LYS A 200 19.03 -2.52 -6.06
C LYS A 200 18.86 -2.48 -7.60
N THR A 201 19.94 -2.57 -8.35
CA THR A 201 19.91 -2.56 -9.82
C THR A 201 19.12 -3.74 -10.39
N ASP A 202 19.18 -4.91 -9.75
CA ASP A 202 18.46 -6.09 -10.21
C ASP A 202 16.99 -6.02 -9.81
N VAL A 203 16.68 -5.44 -8.64
CA VAL A 203 15.29 -5.09 -8.25
C VAL A 203 14.68 -4.12 -9.24
N ASP A 204 15.40 -3.06 -9.63
CA ASP A 204 14.92 -2.05 -10.57
C ASP A 204 14.68 -2.66 -11.97
N LYS A 205 15.60 -3.50 -12.46
CA LYS A 205 15.41 -4.24 -13.73
C LYS A 205 14.20 -5.15 -13.67
N ASN A 206 14.07 -5.94 -12.60
CA ASN A 206 12.93 -6.86 -12.47
C ASN A 206 11.63 -6.08 -12.32
N PHE A 207 11.62 -4.91 -11.67
CA PHE A 207 10.44 -4.07 -11.53
C PHE A 207 9.90 -3.61 -12.89
N ILE A 208 10.78 -3.13 -13.77
CA ILE A 208 10.40 -2.81 -15.16
C ILE A 208 9.87 -4.05 -15.88
N LYS A 209 10.60 -5.17 -15.80
CA LYS A 209 10.23 -6.43 -16.45
C LYS A 209 8.83 -6.89 -16.07
N ILE A 210 8.50 -6.90 -14.78
CA ILE A 210 7.19 -7.36 -14.30
C ILE A 210 6.05 -6.39 -14.64
N ILE A 211 6.32 -5.08 -14.69
CA ILE A 211 5.33 -4.08 -15.13
C ILE A 211 4.99 -4.29 -16.60
N GLU A 212 6.00 -4.35 -17.47
CA GLU A 212 5.80 -4.57 -18.90
C GLU A 212 5.03 -5.86 -19.17
N LYS A 213 5.47 -6.96 -18.53
CA LYS A 213 4.82 -8.26 -18.67
C LYS A 213 3.34 -8.23 -18.27
N HIS A 214 3.02 -7.69 -17.10
CA HIS A 214 1.64 -7.62 -16.61
C HIS A 214 0.74 -6.73 -17.48
N LEU A 215 1.29 -5.64 -18.01
CA LEU A 215 0.59 -4.77 -18.96
C LEU A 215 0.34 -5.44 -20.31
N LEU A 216 1.32 -6.16 -20.87
CA LEU A 216 1.17 -6.89 -22.13
C LEU A 216 0.16 -8.05 -22.03
N LEU A 217 0.00 -8.62 -20.83
CA LEU A 217 -1.05 -9.59 -20.53
C LEU A 217 -2.47 -8.98 -20.49
N GLY A 218 -2.63 -7.67 -20.69
CA GLY A 218 -3.93 -7.00 -20.73
C GLY A 218 -4.58 -6.77 -19.36
N ASN A 219 -3.85 -7.06 -18.28
CA ASN A 219 -4.35 -6.93 -16.91
C ASN A 219 -4.21 -5.50 -16.39
N TYR A 220 -5.01 -5.15 -15.37
CA TYR A 220 -4.91 -3.85 -14.73
C TYR A 220 -3.67 -3.75 -13.83
N ALA A 221 -2.86 -2.72 -14.03
CA ALA A 221 -1.61 -2.50 -13.30
C ALA A 221 -1.64 -1.22 -12.45
N ALA A 222 -1.48 -1.36 -11.14
CA ALA A 222 -1.16 -0.25 -10.24
C ALA A 222 0.35 -0.16 -10.05
N VAL A 223 1.01 0.75 -10.78
CA VAL A 223 2.46 0.96 -10.70
C VAL A 223 2.78 1.84 -9.49
N ALA A 224 3.12 1.21 -8.36
CA ALA A 224 3.34 1.90 -7.09
C ALA A 224 4.83 2.26 -6.90
N THR A 225 5.19 3.48 -7.27
CA THR A 225 6.58 3.97 -7.22
C THR A 225 6.65 5.50 -7.14
N HIS A 226 7.72 6.01 -6.51
CA HIS A 226 8.10 7.43 -6.52
C HIS A 226 9.31 7.72 -7.41
N ASP A 227 9.71 6.73 -8.21
CA ASP A 227 10.86 6.76 -9.09
C ASP A 227 10.45 7.33 -10.46
N GLU A 228 10.90 8.55 -10.74
CA GLU A 228 10.55 9.27 -11.96
C GLU A 228 11.06 8.57 -13.22
N ALA A 229 12.20 7.88 -13.15
CA ALA A 229 12.73 7.13 -14.28
C ALA A 229 11.80 5.96 -14.65
N VAL A 230 11.30 5.24 -13.64
CA VAL A 230 10.31 4.16 -13.85
C VAL A 230 9.01 4.73 -14.43
N ILE A 231 8.54 5.87 -13.94
CA ILE A 231 7.32 6.50 -14.43
C ILE A 231 7.45 6.90 -15.90
N GLN A 232 8.55 7.56 -16.29
CA GLN A 232 8.78 7.92 -17.69
C GLN A 232 8.91 6.68 -18.58
N HIS A 233 9.57 5.63 -18.10
CA HIS A 233 9.66 4.37 -18.81
C HIS A 233 8.27 3.77 -19.08
N VAL A 234 7.41 3.68 -18.05
CA VAL A 234 6.05 3.15 -18.20
C VAL A 234 5.21 3.99 -19.15
N LYS A 235 5.33 5.33 -19.12
CA LYS A 235 4.65 6.21 -20.06
C LYS A 235 5.07 5.91 -21.51
N ALA A 236 6.38 5.85 -21.78
CA ALA A 236 6.90 5.55 -23.12
C ALA A 236 6.52 4.13 -23.59
N PHE A 237 6.59 3.15 -22.69
CA PHE A 237 6.20 1.77 -22.98
C PHE A 237 4.72 1.65 -23.35
N THR A 238 3.84 2.26 -22.54
CA THR A 238 2.38 2.18 -22.78
C THR A 238 1.98 2.91 -24.06
N GLU A 239 2.61 4.04 -24.38
CA GLU A 239 2.43 4.71 -25.67
C GLU A 239 2.88 3.84 -26.85
N LYS A 240 4.10 3.29 -26.80
CA LYS A 240 4.64 2.41 -27.84
C LYS A 240 3.76 1.19 -28.12
N HIS A 241 3.15 0.63 -27.08
CA HIS A 241 2.33 -0.58 -27.16
C HIS A 241 0.82 -0.30 -27.26
N ASN A 242 0.40 0.97 -27.43
CA ASN A 242 -1.01 1.38 -27.50
C ASN A 242 -1.86 0.91 -26.30
N ILE A 243 -1.26 0.88 -25.11
CA ILE A 243 -1.92 0.44 -23.89
C ILE A 243 -2.75 1.61 -23.34
N PRO A 244 -4.07 1.45 -23.17
CA PRO A 244 -4.92 2.54 -22.75
C PRO A 244 -4.63 2.94 -21.31
N ARG A 245 -4.74 4.24 -21.02
CA ARG A 245 -4.55 4.79 -19.65
C ARG A 245 -5.56 4.22 -18.64
N SER A 246 -6.68 3.65 -19.09
CA SER A 246 -7.64 2.96 -18.23
C SER A 246 -7.15 1.59 -17.74
N GLN A 247 -6.10 1.03 -18.34
CA GLN A 247 -5.53 -0.25 -17.94
C GLN A 247 -4.51 -0.10 -16.80
N PHE A 248 -4.09 1.12 -16.45
CA PHE A 248 -3.11 1.30 -15.39
C PHE A 248 -3.27 2.60 -14.62
N GLU A 249 -2.65 2.64 -13.45
CA GLU A 249 -2.55 3.82 -12.61
C GLU A 249 -1.15 3.93 -12.00
N PHE A 250 -0.77 5.15 -11.62
CA PHE A 250 0.40 5.36 -10.77
C PHE A 250 -0.05 5.47 -9.33
N GLN A 251 0.75 4.90 -8.41
CA GLN A 251 0.49 5.04 -6.98
C GLN A 251 1.69 5.57 -6.21
N MET A 252 1.41 6.45 -5.24
CA MET A 252 2.42 7.02 -4.35
C MET A 252 1.88 7.11 -2.92
N LEU A 253 2.80 7.08 -1.97
CA LEU A 253 2.49 7.33 -0.56
C LEU A 253 2.09 8.79 -0.31
N TYR A 254 1.17 8.98 0.63
CA TYR A 254 0.73 10.28 1.11
C TYR A 254 1.90 11.15 1.61
N GLY A 255 1.89 12.42 1.22
CA GLY A 255 2.94 13.38 1.58
C GLY A 255 4.27 13.28 0.82
N ILE A 256 4.43 12.30 -0.09
CA ILE A 256 5.69 12.06 -0.82
C ILE A 256 5.53 12.44 -2.30
N ARG A 257 6.41 13.31 -2.80
CA ARG A 257 6.40 13.79 -4.21
C ARG A 257 5.05 14.38 -4.64
N THR A 258 4.38 15.15 -3.77
CA THR A 258 3.03 15.70 -4.03
C THR A 258 2.92 16.51 -5.34
N GLY A 259 3.97 17.25 -5.73
CA GLY A 259 4.01 17.95 -7.02
C GLY A 259 3.93 17.00 -8.22
N LEU A 260 4.62 15.87 -8.16
CA LEU A 260 4.57 14.84 -9.20
C LEU A 260 3.20 14.12 -9.23
N GLN A 261 2.58 13.92 -8.06
CA GLN A 261 1.22 13.37 -7.99
C GLN A 261 0.22 14.27 -8.72
N GLU A 262 0.24 15.57 -8.44
CA GLU A 262 -0.63 16.55 -9.11
C GLU A 262 -0.31 16.68 -10.61
N GLN A 263 0.97 16.58 -10.98
CA GLN A 263 1.37 16.58 -12.39
C GLN A 263 0.78 15.38 -13.13
N LEU A 264 0.94 14.15 -12.63
CA LEU A 264 0.43 12.94 -13.28
C LEU A 264 -1.09 12.95 -13.42
N ALA A 265 -1.81 13.46 -12.41
CA ALA A 265 -3.26 13.65 -12.49
C ALA A 265 -3.64 14.64 -13.59
N LYS A 266 -2.95 15.80 -13.70
CA LYS A 266 -3.17 16.80 -14.75
C LYS A 266 -2.84 16.29 -16.15
N GLU A 267 -1.85 15.39 -16.27
CA GLU A 267 -1.54 14.71 -17.52
C GLU A 267 -2.63 13.72 -17.96
N GLY A 268 -3.62 13.43 -17.09
CA GLY A 268 -4.74 12.54 -17.36
C GLY A 268 -4.47 11.07 -17.04
N TYR A 269 -3.47 10.77 -16.21
CA TYR A 269 -3.29 9.44 -15.63
C TYR A 269 -4.13 9.31 -14.36
N THR A 270 -4.63 8.10 -14.10
CA THR A 270 -5.14 7.78 -12.77
C THR A 270 -3.97 7.83 -11.78
N MET A 271 -3.99 8.80 -10.88
CA MET A 271 -3.02 8.94 -9.80
C MET A 271 -3.70 8.59 -8.48
N ARG A 272 -3.24 7.52 -7.84
CA ARG A 272 -3.75 7.07 -6.53
C ARG A 272 -2.76 7.33 -5.41
N VAL A 273 -3.22 7.94 -4.33
CA VAL A 273 -2.40 8.13 -3.14
C VAL A 273 -2.76 7.13 -2.05
N TYR A 274 -1.76 6.46 -1.50
CA TYR A 274 -1.90 5.58 -0.34
C TYR A 274 -1.89 6.41 0.93
N VAL A 275 -3.04 6.48 1.59
CA VAL A 275 -3.34 7.36 2.71
C VAL A 275 -3.51 6.54 3.98
N PRO A 276 -2.44 6.43 4.78
CA PRO A 276 -2.52 5.73 6.06
C PRO A 276 -3.18 6.64 7.11
N TYR A 277 -3.92 6.03 8.03
CA TYR A 277 -4.55 6.72 9.15
C TYR A 277 -4.69 5.77 10.35
N GLY A 278 -4.87 6.31 11.55
CA GLY A 278 -5.08 5.52 12.76
C GLY A 278 -4.06 5.81 13.86
N ASN A 279 -4.23 5.11 14.99
CA ASN A 279 -3.46 5.38 16.20
C ASN A 279 -2.05 4.77 16.17
N ASP A 280 -1.83 3.69 15.41
CA ASP A 280 -0.53 3.01 15.31
C ASP A 280 0.39 3.62 14.24
N TRP A 281 0.46 4.95 14.22
CA TRP A 281 1.18 5.72 13.20
C TRP A 281 2.69 5.73 13.34
N TYR A 282 3.23 5.47 14.53
CA TYR A 282 4.65 5.68 14.84
C TYR A 282 5.57 4.72 14.08
N GLY A 283 5.30 3.41 14.12
CA GLY A 283 6.07 2.40 13.39
C GLY A 283 6.10 2.70 11.90
N TYR A 284 4.93 3.00 11.32
CA TYR A 284 4.80 3.44 9.93
C TYR A 284 5.64 4.69 9.63
N PHE A 285 5.52 5.74 10.45
CA PHE A 285 6.25 6.99 10.29
C PHE A 285 7.77 6.79 10.35
N MET A 286 8.27 5.99 11.29
CA MET A 286 9.70 5.67 11.39
C MET A 286 10.23 4.96 10.16
N ARG A 287 9.47 4.02 9.56
CA ARG A 287 9.85 3.40 8.29
C ARG A 287 9.92 4.41 7.14
N ARG A 288 9.00 5.39 7.09
CA ARG A 288 9.06 6.48 6.10
C ARG A 288 10.28 7.38 6.28
N LEU A 289 10.73 7.62 7.51
CA LEU A 289 11.98 8.36 7.77
C LEU A 289 13.23 7.57 7.34
N ALA A 290 13.22 6.25 7.52
CA ALA A 290 14.30 5.37 7.12
C ALA A 290 14.53 5.33 5.60
N GLU A 291 13.49 5.59 4.79
CA GLU A 291 13.52 5.43 3.35
C GLU A 291 14.30 6.50 2.59
N ARG A 292 14.30 7.74 3.07
CA ARG A 292 15.04 8.85 2.42
C ARG A 292 15.56 9.86 3.44
N PRO A 293 16.84 10.27 3.38
CA PRO A 293 17.39 11.33 4.22
C PRO A 293 16.61 12.65 4.12
N ALA A 294 16.04 12.94 2.94
CA ALA A 294 15.18 14.11 2.75
C ALA A 294 13.96 14.11 3.68
N ASN A 295 13.37 12.95 3.97
CA ASN A 295 12.24 12.84 4.90
C ASN A 295 12.66 13.26 6.32
N VAL A 296 13.90 12.92 6.72
CA VAL A 296 14.48 13.32 8.01
C VAL A 296 14.73 14.83 8.07
N ALA A 297 15.27 15.42 7.01
CA ALA A 297 15.49 16.87 6.93
C ALA A 297 14.20 17.68 7.10
N PHE A 298 13.06 17.16 6.59
CA PHE A 298 11.76 17.78 6.79
C PHE A 298 11.27 17.71 8.24
N VAL A 299 11.47 16.59 8.94
CA VAL A 299 11.12 16.47 10.36
C VAL A 299 11.90 17.48 11.19
N ILE A 300 13.21 17.55 10.97
CA ILE A 300 14.09 18.52 11.64
C ILE A 300 13.59 19.95 11.38
N LYS A 301 13.27 20.30 10.12
CA LYS A 301 12.72 21.62 9.78
C LYS A 301 11.35 21.91 10.42
N SER A 302 10.51 20.88 10.61
CA SER A 302 9.22 21.04 11.29
C SER A 302 9.35 21.23 12.80
N MET A 303 10.41 20.71 13.42
CA MET A 303 10.70 20.89 14.85
C MET A 303 11.21 22.30 15.18
N PHE A 304 11.86 22.97 14.22
CA PHE A 304 12.33 24.35 14.35
C PHE A 304 11.36 25.41 13.82
N LYS A 305 10.20 24.98 13.30
CA LYS A 305 9.04 25.85 13.01
C LYS A 305 8.01 25.68 14.11
N ASN A 306 8.36 26.12 15.32
CA ASN A 306 7.39 26.51 16.35
C ASN A 306 7.37 28.04 16.40
#